data_AF-A0A3R7GSV0-F1
#
_entry.id   AF-A0A3R7GSV0-F1
#
_cell.length_a   1.000
_cell.length_b   1.000
_cell.length_c   1.000
_cell.angle_alpha   90.00
_cell.angle_beta   90.00
_cell.angle_gamma   90.00
#
_symmetry.space_group_name_H-M   'P 1'
#
loop_
_entity.id
_entity.type
_entity.pdbx_description
1 polymer ?
#
loop_
_entity_poly.entity_id
_entity_poly.type
_entity_poly.pdbx_seq_one_letter_code
_entity_poly.pdbx_strand_id
1 'polypeptide(L)'
;MSGAPQMPSGDKHDEKLELVTVEEQEEFLEVLKQLNLATNRQAPTDRNAVAAQKDFKFWKTQPVPALNEFPREQGAIDPPKTVEEVRHDPYNMPPGFEWSEIDLTAPEEAKEVYDLLTQNYVEDDDNMFRFDYSINFLMWALTPPDFHKDWHVGVRNQKTNKLMAFISGIPVTTRVYETLMPMAEINFLCVHKKLRTKRLAPVLIKEITRRVNLRNIWQAVYTAGVVLPMPVAQCRYFHRSLNPKKLIEVGFSRLAPRMTMTRTIKMFKLPDTTSVPGFRPMQKKDVAQVTALLETYLAKFDLVQQFNQNDVAHWILPREGVINSYVVENPDTHKITDFSSFYHLPSTVIGHEKHDKLNAAYSFYNVATSVPLLELMNDTLVMAKKDDFDVFNALSLMDNMEFLKELKFGPGDGDLMYYLYNWRCPPGTTDTNAALLMRCLSCFQMAITLCSLSRLTVSTFYSSLSKYS
;
A
#
# COMPACT_ATOMS: atom_id res chain seq x y z
N MET A 1 -49.74 -15.39 82.06
CA MET A 1 -49.47 -13.99 82.42
C MET A 1 -48.32 -13.55 81.53
N SER A 2 -48.58 -13.01 80.34
CA SER A 2 -49.06 -11.65 80.02
C SER A 2 -47.88 -10.81 79.52
N GLY A 3 -47.98 -10.33 78.28
CA GLY A 3 -47.30 -9.12 77.81
C GLY A 3 -46.10 -9.34 76.90
N ALA A 4 -46.34 -9.28 75.58
CA ALA A 4 -45.33 -8.82 74.61
C ALA A 4 -45.03 -7.33 74.82
N PRO A 5 -43.86 -6.85 74.37
CA PRO A 5 -43.93 -5.73 73.42
C PRO A 5 -42.84 -5.71 72.31
N GLN A 6 -43.30 -5.26 71.13
CA GLN A 6 -42.71 -4.30 70.18
C GLN A 6 -41.46 -4.62 69.33
N MET A 7 -41.68 -4.49 68.00
CA MET A 7 -40.69 -4.31 66.93
C MET A 7 -40.02 -2.93 66.97
N PRO A 8 -38.81 -2.81 66.40
CA PRO A 8 -38.46 -1.65 65.61
C PRO A 8 -38.23 -2.01 64.13
N SER A 9 -38.89 -1.21 63.29
CA SER A 9 -38.53 -0.75 61.95
C SER A 9 -37.31 -1.35 61.26
N GLY A 10 -37.55 -1.85 60.04
CA GLY A 10 -36.50 -2.17 59.08
C GLY A 10 -35.70 -0.94 58.69
N ASP A 11 -34.38 -1.07 58.79
CA ASP A 11 -33.43 -0.16 58.17
C ASP A 11 -32.75 -0.85 56.99
N LYS A 12 -32.61 -0.07 55.94
CA LYS A 12 -32.19 -0.45 54.60
C LYS A 12 -30.76 -1.00 54.62
N HIS A 13 -30.53 -2.15 54.00
CA HIS A 13 -29.21 -2.51 53.50
C HIS A 13 -28.90 -1.56 52.35
N ASP A 14 -28.25 -0.43 52.66
CA ASP A 14 -27.52 0.35 51.67
C ASP A 14 -26.30 -0.49 51.24
N GLU A 15 -26.40 -1.11 50.06
CA GLU A 15 -25.25 -1.54 49.28
C GLU A 15 -24.40 -0.32 48.97
N LYS A 16 -23.38 -0.11 49.80
CA LYS A 16 -22.35 0.89 49.58
C LYS A 16 -21.55 0.43 48.35
N LEU A 17 -21.90 0.95 47.18
CA LEU A 17 -21.10 0.87 45.96
C LEU A 17 -19.67 1.36 46.29
N GLU A 18 -18.73 0.43 46.36
CA GLU A 18 -17.31 0.74 46.44
C GLU A 18 -16.93 1.52 45.17
N LEU A 19 -16.67 2.82 45.35
CA LEU A 19 -16.10 3.70 44.33
C LEU A 19 -14.66 3.24 44.09
N VAL A 20 -14.48 2.37 43.10
CA VAL A 20 -13.16 2.04 42.55
C VAL A 20 -12.53 3.35 42.08
N THR A 21 -11.35 3.66 42.63
CA THR A 21 -10.66 4.90 42.32
C THR A 21 -10.15 4.88 40.87
N VAL A 22 -10.05 6.05 40.24
CA VAL A 22 -9.61 6.18 38.83
C VAL A 22 -8.22 5.56 38.63
N GLU A 23 -7.36 5.65 39.64
CA GLU A 23 -6.00 5.11 39.65
C GLU A 23 -6.00 3.56 39.61
N GLU A 24 -6.89 2.90 40.36
CA GLU A 24 -7.03 1.43 40.33
C GLU A 24 -7.62 0.92 39.01
N GLN A 25 -8.48 1.71 38.35
CA GLN A 25 -8.99 1.38 37.02
C GLN A 25 -7.90 1.51 35.94
N GLU A 26 -7.02 2.51 36.05
CA GLU A 26 -5.89 2.69 35.15
C GLU A 26 -4.85 1.58 35.32
N GLU A 27 -4.52 1.21 36.56
CA GLU A 27 -3.57 0.14 36.87
C GLU A 27 -4.12 -1.23 36.42
N PHE A 28 -5.42 -1.48 36.58
CA PHE A 28 -6.08 -2.68 36.07
C PHE A 28 -6.13 -2.73 34.54
N LEU A 29 -6.36 -1.59 33.87
CA LEU A 29 -6.27 -1.48 32.40
C LEU A 29 -4.83 -1.73 31.91
N GLU A 30 -3.84 -1.29 32.67
CA GLU A 30 -2.44 -1.46 32.31
C GLU A 30 -1.99 -2.92 32.48
N VAL A 31 -2.45 -3.60 33.54
CA VAL A 31 -2.27 -5.04 33.73
C VAL A 31 -3.01 -5.85 32.65
N LEU A 32 -4.23 -5.46 32.26
CA LEU A 32 -4.96 -6.10 31.15
C LEU A 32 -4.28 -5.87 29.79
N LYS A 33 -3.70 -4.68 29.56
CA LYS A 33 -2.86 -4.42 28.38
C LYS A 33 -1.62 -5.29 28.38
N GLN A 34 -0.92 -5.42 29.51
CA GLN A 34 0.26 -6.28 29.64
C GLN A 34 -0.07 -7.76 29.49
N LEU A 35 -1.21 -8.22 30.01
CA LEU A 35 -1.71 -9.58 29.82
C LEU A 35 -2.09 -9.82 28.36
N ASN A 36 -2.83 -8.93 27.70
CA ASN A 36 -3.15 -9.05 26.27
C ASN A 36 -1.90 -9.01 25.37
N LEU A 37 -0.88 -8.21 25.73
CA LEU A 37 0.41 -8.17 25.05
C LEU A 37 1.21 -9.47 25.24
N ALA A 38 1.08 -10.14 26.40
CA ALA A 38 1.72 -11.43 26.66
C ALA A 38 1.01 -12.60 25.94
N THR A 39 -0.33 -12.56 25.82
CA THR A 39 -1.12 -13.59 25.13
C THR A 39 -1.06 -13.49 23.60
N ASN A 40 -0.67 -12.32 23.05
CA ASN A 40 -0.50 -12.09 21.61
C ASN A 40 0.82 -12.62 21.02
N ARG A 41 1.54 -13.52 21.73
CA ARG A 41 2.52 -14.42 21.10
C ARG A 41 1.83 -15.56 20.32
N GLN A 42 0.76 -15.25 19.60
CA GLN A 42 0.21 -16.17 18.61
C GLN A 42 1.11 -16.14 17.37
N ALA A 43 1.40 -17.32 16.83
CA ALA A 43 2.04 -17.47 15.52
C ALA A 43 1.32 -16.57 14.50
N PRO A 44 2.03 -16.01 13.50
CA PRO A 44 1.39 -15.15 12.50
C PRO A 44 0.18 -15.89 11.92
N THR A 45 -1.00 -15.30 12.10
CA THR A 45 -2.25 -15.83 11.55
C THR A 45 -2.07 -15.95 10.04
N ASP A 46 -2.24 -17.16 9.51
CA ASP A 46 -2.16 -17.38 8.07
C ASP A 46 -3.26 -16.55 7.38
N ARG A 47 -2.87 -15.42 6.80
CA ARG A 47 -3.78 -14.47 6.13
C ARG A 47 -4.50 -15.14 4.96
N ASN A 48 -3.90 -16.17 4.34
CA ASN A 48 -4.54 -16.95 3.29
C ASN A 48 -5.65 -17.83 3.88
N ALA A 49 -5.42 -18.45 5.05
CA ALA A 49 -6.46 -19.21 5.76
C ALA A 49 -7.63 -18.31 6.22
N VAL A 50 -7.35 -17.08 6.66
CA VAL A 50 -8.39 -16.09 7.02
C VAL A 50 -9.15 -15.59 5.79
N ALA A 51 -8.47 -15.38 4.66
CA ALA A 51 -9.10 -14.99 3.41
C ALA A 51 -9.95 -16.12 2.80
N ALA A 52 -9.54 -17.38 2.93
CA ALA A 52 -10.32 -18.54 2.50
C ALA A 52 -11.68 -18.65 3.22
N GLN A 53 -11.83 -18.05 4.40
CA GLN A 53 -13.10 -17.99 5.14
C GLN A 53 -14.01 -16.83 4.66
N LYS A 54 -13.52 -15.89 3.85
CA LYS A 54 -14.30 -14.75 3.35
C LYS A 54 -15.06 -15.09 2.06
N ASP A 55 -16.34 -14.75 2.00
CA ASP A 55 -17.16 -14.91 0.81
C ASP A 55 -16.99 -13.72 -0.18
N PHE A 56 -16.12 -13.89 -1.18
CA PHE A 56 -15.82 -12.86 -2.18
C PHE A 56 -16.87 -12.76 -3.31
N LYS A 57 -18.10 -12.35 -2.99
CA LYS A 57 -19.23 -12.29 -3.95
C LYS A 57 -18.94 -11.53 -5.25
N PHE A 58 -18.23 -10.41 -5.19
CA PHE A 58 -17.86 -9.63 -6.38
C PHE A 58 -16.81 -10.38 -7.22
N TRP A 59 -15.67 -10.75 -6.61
CA TRP A 59 -14.55 -11.38 -7.32
C TRP A 59 -14.90 -12.73 -7.94
N LYS A 60 -15.85 -13.48 -7.37
CA LYS A 60 -16.40 -14.70 -7.98
C LYS A 60 -17.05 -14.49 -9.35
N THR A 61 -17.39 -13.25 -9.70
CA THR A 61 -17.99 -12.89 -11.00
C THR A 61 -16.98 -12.24 -11.96
N GLN A 62 -15.73 -12.10 -11.54
CA GLN A 62 -14.68 -11.45 -12.31
C GLN A 62 -13.78 -12.50 -12.96
N PRO A 63 -13.12 -12.19 -14.10
CA PRO A 63 -12.19 -13.07 -14.76
C PRO A 63 -10.85 -13.10 -14.01
N VAL A 64 -10.84 -13.70 -12.82
CA VAL A 64 -9.65 -13.92 -11.99
C VAL A 64 -9.66 -15.37 -11.50
N PRO A 65 -8.49 -16.01 -11.31
CA PRO A 65 -8.46 -17.38 -10.83
C PRO A 65 -9.08 -17.50 -9.43
N ALA A 66 -9.75 -18.63 -9.17
CA ALA A 66 -10.23 -18.92 -7.82
C ALA A 66 -9.06 -19.25 -6.88
N LEU A 67 -9.22 -19.03 -5.57
CA LEU A 67 -8.17 -19.30 -4.57
C LEU A 67 -7.68 -20.75 -4.55
N ASN A 68 -8.46 -21.69 -5.07
CA ASN A 68 -8.16 -23.12 -5.12
C ASN A 68 -7.83 -23.63 -6.53
N GLU A 69 -7.72 -22.75 -7.53
CA GLU A 69 -7.52 -23.15 -8.93
C GLU A 69 -6.07 -23.52 -9.24
N PHE A 70 -5.10 -22.79 -8.68
CA PHE A 70 -3.65 -22.98 -8.90
C PHE A 70 -3.30 -23.31 -10.37
N PRO A 71 -3.58 -22.38 -11.31
CA PRO A 71 -3.44 -22.64 -12.74
C PRO A 71 -2.00 -22.99 -13.12
N ARG A 72 -1.83 -23.94 -14.06
CA ARG A 72 -0.51 -24.32 -14.62
C ARG A 72 -0.27 -23.77 -16.02
N GLU A 73 -1.34 -23.37 -16.68
CA GLU A 73 -1.31 -22.82 -18.03
C GLU A 73 -1.34 -21.29 -17.97
N GLN A 74 -0.86 -20.66 -19.04
CA GLN A 74 -0.90 -19.22 -19.21
C GLN A 74 -1.98 -18.85 -20.22
N GLY A 75 -2.76 -17.82 -19.94
CA GLY A 75 -3.75 -17.35 -20.92
C GLY A 75 -4.82 -16.44 -20.35
N ALA A 76 -5.60 -15.83 -21.26
CA ALA A 76 -6.78 -15.08 -20.88
C ALA A 76 -7.82 -16.01 -20.22
N ILE A 77 -8.63 -15.44 -19.32
CA ILE A 77 -9.67 -16.19 -18.61
C ILE A 77 -10.98 -16.08 -19.38
N ASP A 78 -11.38 -14.86 -19.72
CA ASP A 78 -12.49 -14.62 -20.62
C ASP A 78 -12.10 -14.96 -22.07
N PRO A 79 -13.08 -15.41 -22.90
CA PRO A 79 -12.86 -15.54 -24.32
C PRO A 79 -12.52 -14.17 -24.95
N PRO A 80 -11.79 -14.15 -26.07
CA PRO A 80 -11.55 -12.92 -26.82
C PRO A 80 -12.87 -12.20 -27.13
N LYS A 81 -12.91 -10.90 -26.85
CA LYS A 81 -14.03 -10.00 -27.15
C LYS A 81 -13.56 -8.90 -28.08
N THR A 82 -14.50 -8.24 -28.73
CA THR A 82 -14.20 -7.05 -29.55
C THR A 82 -14.72 -5.78 -28.87
N VAL A 83 -14.20 -4.63 -29.28
CA VAL A 83 -14.60 -3.32 -28.70
C VAL A 83 -16.10 -3.06 -28.91
N GLU A 84 -16.68 -3.58 -29.98
CA GLU A 84 -18.11 -3.45 -30.32
C GLU A 84 -19.02 -4.22 -29.34
N GLU A 85 -18.49 -5.25 -28.68
CA GLU A 85 -19.20 -6.02 -27.64
C GLU A 85 -19.16 -5.31 -26.27
N VAL A 86 -18.31 -4.28 -26.14
CA VAL A 86 -18.18 -3.51 -24.91
C VAL A 86 -19.28 -2.46 -24.84
N ARG A 87 -19.91 -2.36 -23.67
CA ARG A 87 -20.90 -1.30 -23.39
C ARG A 87 -20.29 0.09 -23.62
N HIS A 88 -20.85 0.86 -24.55
CA HIS A 88 -20.41 2.25 -24.83
C HIS A 88 -20.84 3.25 -23.76
N ASP A 89 -22.04 3.08 -23.18
CA ASP A 89 -22.52 3.97 -22.11
C ASP A 89 -21.89 3.65 -20.76
N PRO A 90 -21.57 4.66 -19.92
CA PRO A 90 -21.11 4.42 -18.55
C PRO A 90 -22.07 3.57 -17.73
N TYR A 91 -21.55 2.85 -16.73
CA TYR A 91 -22.42 2.13 -15.79
C TYR A 91 -23.33 3.08 -15.00
N ASN A 92 -24.52 2.61 -14.65
CA ASN A 92 -25.49 3.45 -13.93
C ASN A 92 -24.98 3.79 -12.52
N MET A 93 -25.06 5.06 -12.15
CA MET A 93 -24.76 5.53 -10.81
C MET A 93 -26.03 5.67 -9.96
N PRO A 94 -25.94 5.47 -8.64
CA PRO A 94 -27.06 5.77 -7.75
C PRO A 94 -27.47 7.25 -7.84
N PRO A 95 -28.77 7.59 -7.65
CA PRO A 95 -29.23 8.97 -7.68
C PRO A 95 -28.43 9.88 -6.75
N GLY A 96 -28.06 11.06 -7.24
CA GLY A 96 -27.23 12.03 -6.50
C GLY A 96 -25.72 11.86 -6.72
N PHE A 97 -25.28 10.88 -7.50
CA PHE A 97 -23.89 10.70 -7.89
C PHE A 97 -23.73 10.64 -9.41
N GLU A 98 -22.59 11.11 -9.89
CA GLU A 98 -22.24 11.09 -11.31
C GLU A 98 -20.76 10.74 -11.51
N TRP A 99 -20.46 10.25 -12.71
CA TRP A 99 -19.09 10.01 -13.14
C TRP A 99 -18.40 11.32 -13.46
N SER A 100 -17.12 11.40 -13.11
CA SER A 100 -16.20 12.45 -13.55
C SER A 100 -14.98 11.81 -14.16
N GLU A 101 -14.49 12.36 -15.25
CA GLU A 101 -13.09 12.22 -15.62
C GLU A 101 -12.29 13.22 -14.78
N ILE A 102 -11.07 12.85 -14.36
CA ILE A 102 -10.23 13.70 -13.53
C ILE A 102 -8.97 14.08 -14.29
N ASP A 103 -8.77 15.38 -14.53
CA ASP A 103 -7.57 15.91 -15.18
C ASP A 103 -6.53 16.35 -14.15
N LEU A 104 -5.56 15.48 -13.89
CA LEU A 104 -4.45 15.77 -12.97
C LEU A 104 -3.50 16.87 -13.48
N THR A 105 -3.62 17.30 -14.72
CA THR A 105 -2.88 18.46 -15.23
C THR A 105 -3.54 19.79 -14.80
N ALA A 106 -4.81 19.74 -14.36
CA ALA A 106 -5.50 20.86 -13.75
C ALA A 106 -5.19 20.90 -12.23
N PRO A 107 -4.60 22.00 -11.70
CA PRO A 107 -4.19 22.06 -10.29
C PRO A 107 -5.32 21.83 -9.29
N GLU A 108 -6.53 22.30 -9.59
CA GLU A 108 -7.68 22.16 -8.69
C GLU A 108 -8.14 20.70 -8.58
N GLU A 109 -8.21 19.98 -9.70
CA GLU A 109 -8.61 18.57 -9.71
C GLU A 109 -7.52 17.67 -9.11
N ALA A 110 -6.24 17.97 -9.34
CA ALA A 110 -5.14 17.29 -8.67
C ALA A 110 -5.20 17.47 -7.15
N LYS A 111 -5.55 18.68 -6.69
CA LYS A 111 -5.78 18.96 -5.28
C LYS A 111 -6.97 18.19 -4.71
N GLU A 112 -8.06 18.03 -5.47
CA GLU A 112 -9.20 17.22 -5.03
C GLU A 112 -8.85 15.74 -4.84
N VAL A 113 -8.05 15.16 -5.75
CA VAL A 113 -7.55 13.78 -5.61
C VAL A 113 -6.65 13.67 -4.39
N TYR A 114 -5.72 14.61 -4.22
CA TYR A 114 -4.88 14.70 -3.03
C TYR A 114 -5.71 14.73 -1.75
N ASP A 115 -6.67 15.65 -1.63
CA ASP A 115 -7.52 15.82 -0.46
C ASP A 115 -8.34 14.54 -0.17
N LEU A 116 -8.87 13.89 -1.21
CA LEU A 116 -9.58 12.62 -1.09
C LEU A 116 -8.67 11.52 -0.54
N LEU A 117 -7.48 11.34 -1.13
CA LEU A 117 -6.54 10.29 -0.77
C LEU A 117 -6.02 10.47 0.65
N THR A 118 -5.53 11.66 0.96
CA THR A 118 -5.02 11.99 2.29
C THR A 118 -6.11 11.73 3.33
N GLN A 119 -7.36 12.12 3.10
CA GLN A 119 -8.40 11.94 4.13
C GLN A 119 -8.99 10.51 4.20
N ASN A 120 -8.86 9.68 3.15
CA ASN A 120 -9.67 8.47 3.01
C ASN A 120 -8.97 7.22 2.46
N TYR A 121 -7.68 7.24 2.11
CA TYR A 121 -7.05 6.10 1.42
C TYR A 121 -6.56 5.02 2.40
N VAL A 122 -5.32 5.12 2.89
CA VAL A 122 -4.72 4.11 3.78
C VAL A 122 -4.37 4.75 5.12
N GLU A 123 -4.84 4.11 6.18
CA GLU A 123 -4.41 4.31 7.56
C GLU A 123 -3.79 2.98 8.01
N ASP A 124 -2.74 3.04 8.80
CA ASP A 124 -2.23 1.86 9.50
C ASP A 124 -3.28 1.34 10.49
N ASP A 125 -3.15 0.09 10.92
CA ASP A 125 -4.16 -0.58 11.75
C ASP A 125 -4.41 0.16 13.09
N ASP A 126 -3.42 0.95 13.55
CA ASP A 126 -3.45 1.76 14.77
C ASP A 126 -3.85 3.23 14.52
N ASN A 127 -4.09 3.66 13.27
CA ASN A 127 -4.36 5.04 12.85
C ASN A 127 -3.30 6.07 13.30
N MET A 128 -2.03 5.69 13.44
CA MET A 128 -0.93 6.58 13.79
C MET A 128 -0.36 7.30 12.56
N PHE A 129 -0.40 6.65 11.39
CA PHE A 129 0.20 7.13 10.14
C PHE A 129 -0.78 7.08 8.98
N ARG A 130 -0.68 8.10 8.13
CA ARG A 130 -1.49 8.25 6.94
C ARG A 130 -0.61 8.70 5.79
N PHE A 131 -0.68 8.00 4.66
CA PHE A 131 0.10 8.40 3.49
C PHE A 131 -0.25 9.82 3.03
N ASP A 132 0.79 10.61 2.76
CA ASP A 132 0.72 11.98 2.28
C ASP A 132 1.31 12.02 0.86
N TYR A 133 0.57 11.48 -0.11
CA TYR A 133 0.98 11.49 -1.52
C TYR A 133 1.00 12.93 -2.02
N SER A 134 2.17 13.52 -2.26
CA SER A 134 2.24 14.89 -2.76
C SER A 134 1.56 15.02 -4.13
N ILE A 135 1.07 16.22 -4.47
CA ILE A 135 0.49 16.48 -5.80
C ILE A 135 1.50 16.15 -6.91
N ASN A 136 2.78 16.52 -6.71
CA ASN A 136 3.86 16.20 -7.65
C ASN A 136 4.04 14.69 -7.83
N PHE A 137 3.91 13.92 -6.74
CA PHE A 137 3.95 12.47 -6.78
C PHE A 137 2.75 11.90 -7.54
N LEU A 138 1.53 12.38 -7.28
CA LEU A 138 0.33 11.95 -7.99
C LEU A 138 0.43 12.25 -9.49
N MET A 139 0.89 13.44 -9.86
CA MET A 139 1.14 13.79 -11.26
C MET A 139 2.19 12.86 -11.89
N TRP A 140 3.31 12.61 -11.20
CA TRP A 140 4.32 11.67 -11.67
C TRP A 140 3.78 10.24 -11.84
N ALA A 141 3.00 9.74 -10.88
CA ALA A 141 2.47 8.38 -10.92
C ALA A 141 1.35 8.18 -11.95
N LEU A 142 0.60 9.22 -12.28
CA LEU A 142 -0.65 9.10 -13.04
C LEU A 142 -0.60 9.77 -14.42
N THR A 143 0.49 10.48 -14.76
CA THR A 143 0.68 11.04 -16.10
C THR A 143 1.93 10.51 -16.80
N PRO A 144 2.15 9.17 -16.88
CA PRO A 144 3.23 8.63 -17.70
C PRO A 144 3.05 8.95 -19.19
N PRO A 145 4.08 8.73 -20.02
CA PRO A 145 3.93 8.81 -21.47
C PRO A 145 2.71 8.03 -21.95
N ASP A 146 1.95 8.64 -22.87
CA ASP A 146 0.75 8.05 -23.49
C ASP A 146 -0.41 7.71 -22.53
N PHE A 147 -0.43 8.28 -21.32
CA PHE A 147 -1.53 8.06 -20.37
C PHE A 147 -2.92 8.44 -20.94
N HIS A 148 -3.94 7.76 -20.43
CA HIS A 148 -5.32 7.95 -20.84
C HIS A 148 -6.08 8.73 -19.77
N LYS A 149 -6.48 9.97 -20.07
CA LYS A 149 -7.25 10.80 -19.13
C LYS A 149 -8.54 10.13 -18.67
N ASP A 150 -9.20 9.41 -19.57
CA ASP A 150 -10.42 8.65 -19.30
C ASP A 150 -10.21 7.49 -18.32
N TRP A 151 -8.97 7.09 -18.01
CA TRP A 151 -8.67 6.09 -16.99
C TRP A 151 -8.52 6.66 -15.59
N HIS A 152 -8.61 7.99 -15.43
CA HIS A 152 -8.73 8.66 -14.14
C HIS A 152 -10.21 8.87 -13.81
N VAL A 153 -10.81 7.88 -13.16
CA VAL A 153 -12.26 7.82 -12.95
C VAL A 153 -12.62 8.32 -11.55
N GLY A 154 -13.33 9.43 -11.50
CA GLY A 154 -13.90 10.01 -10.29
C GLY A 154 -15.40 9.75 -10.17
N VAL A 155 -15.90 9.78 -8.93
CA VAL A 155 -17.34 9.86 -8.63
C VAL A 155 -17.60 11.14 -7.85
N ARG A 156 -18.50 11.98 -8.35
CA ARG A 156 -18.88 13.25 -7.72
C ARG A 156 -20.29 13.19 -7.15
N ASN A 157 -20.52 13.98 -6.09
CA ASN A 157 -21.87 14.27 -5.63
C ASN A 157 -22.50 15.34 -6.52
N GLN A 158 -23.64 15.05 -7.14
CA GLN A 158 -24.32 15.95 -8.10
C GLN A 158 -24.71 17.31 -7.50
N LYS A 159 -24.98 17.38 -6.19
CA LYS A 159 -25.41 18.63 -5.55
C LYS A 159 -24.25 19.52 -5.13
N THR A 160 -23.15 18.92 -4.67
CA THR A 160 -22.03 19.66 -4.08
C THR A 160 -20.79 19.66 -4.96
N ASN A 161 -20.82 18.96 -6.09
CA ASN A 161 -19.69 18.69 -6.99
C ASN A 161 -18.45 18.05 -6.31
N LYS A 162 -18.59 17.57 -5.07
CA LYS A 162 -17.47 17.07 -4.27
C LYS A 162 -17.03 15.70 -4.78
N LEU A 163 -15.72 15.48 -4.92
CA LEU A 163 -15.15 14.18 -5.23
C LEU A 163 -15.33 13.20 -4.06
N MET A 164 -15.97 12.07 -4.32
CA MET A 164 -16.38 11.08 -3.32
C MET A 164 -15.69 9.72 -3.48
N ALA A 165 -15.19 9.42 -4.67
CA ALA A 165 -14.34 8.26 -4.91
C ALA A 165 -13.47 8.49 -6.15
N PHE A 166 -12.38 7.74 -6.23
CA PHE A 166 -11.41 7.80 -7.31
C PHE A 166 -10.83 6.39 -7.56
N ILE A 167 -10.54 6.09 -8.83
CA ILE A 167 -9.74 4.95 -9.26
C ILE A 167 -8.96 5.39 -10.48
N SER A 168 -7.71 4.95 -10.60
CA SER A 168 -6.84 5.32 -11.72
C SER A 168 -6.33 4.08 -12.45
N GLY A 169 -6.04 4.25 -13.73
CA GLY A 169 -5.31 3.30 -14.54
C GLY A 169 -4.27 4.03 -15.38
N ILE A 170 -3.13 3.39 -15.62
CA ILE A 170 -2.12 3.85 -16.59
C ILE A 170 -1.79 2.73 -17.59
N PRO A 171 -1.44 3.04 -18.84
CA PRO A 171 -1.03 2.03 -19.80
C PRO A 171 0.36 1.50 -19.45
N VAL A 172 0.49 0.18 -19.45
CA VAL A 172 1.77 -0.52 -19.27
C VAL A 172 1.87 -1.66 -20.26
N THR A 173 3.08 -1.98 -20.69
CA THR A 173 3.34 -3.23 -21.41
C THR A 173 4.01 -4.19 -20.44
N THR A 174 3.35 -5.32 -20.16
CA THR A 174 3.80 -6.28 -19.16
C THR A 174 4.13 -7.60 -19.83
N ARG A 175 5.30 -8.15 -19.50
CA ARG A 175 5.68 -9.51 -19.84
C ARG A 175 5.33 -10.42 -18.67
N VAL A 176 4.53 -11.44 -18.95
CA VAL A 176 4.17 -12.52 -18.02
C VAL A 176 4.73 -13.82 -18.61
N TYR A 177 5.76 -14.34 -17.97
CA TYR A 177 6.66 -15.38 -18.47
C TYR A 177 7.15 -15.04 -19.89
N GLU A 178 6.63 -15.73 -20.90
CA GLU A 178 7.01 -15.56 -22.31
C GLU A 178 6.06 -14.61 -23.06
N THR A 179 4.92 -14.25 -22.48
CA THR A 179 3.88 -13.48 -23.17
C THR A 179 4.00 -12.01 -22.85
N LEU A 180 4.16 -11.17 -23.89
CA LEU A 180 4.13 -9.73 -23.78
C LEU A 180 2.75 -9.19 -24.16
N MET A 181 2.16 -8.33 -23.32
CA MET A 181 0.86 -7.73 -23.63
C MET A 181 0.67 -6.33 -23.05
N PRO A 182 -0.12 -5.48 -23.73
CA PRO A 182 -0.61 -4.25 -23.16
C PRO A 182 -1.59 -4.56 -22.02
N MET A 183 -1.41 -3.88 -20.89
CA MET A 183 -2.26 -3.96 -19.72
C MET A 183 -2.57 -2.56 -19.18
N ALA A 184 -3.61 -2.45 -18.36
CA ALA A 184 -3.78 -1.31 -17.47
C ALA A 184 -3.14 -1.61 -16.10
N GLU A 185 -2.24 -0.77 -15.60
CA GLU A 185 -1.83 -0.79 -14.19
C GLU A 185 -2.85 0.02 -13.39
N ILE A 186 -3.59 -0.63 -12.50
CA ILE A 186 -4.66 -0.01 -11.71
C ILE A 186 -4.12 0.40 -10.34
N ASN A 187 -4.32 1.66 -9.97
CA ASN A 187 -3.84 2.21 -8.71
C ASN A 187 -4.85 3.19 -8.06
N PHE A 188 -4.62 3.59 -6.81
CA PHE A 188 -5.36 4.63 -6.08
C PHE A 188 -6.88 4.45 -6.00
N LEU A 189 -7.38 3.22 -5.85
CA LEU A 189 -8.80 3.00 -5.56
C LEU A 189 -9.16 3.53 -4.17
N CYS A 190 -9.79 4.69 -4.12
CA CYS A 190 -10.20 5.34 -2.89
C CYS A 190 -11.70 5.60 -2.90
N VAL A 191 -12.37 5.20 -1.81
CA VAL A 191 -13.77 5.53 -1.57
C VAL A 191 -13.85 6.28 -0.25
N HIS A 192 -14.48 7.46 -0.28
CA HIS A 192 -14.70 8.28 0.90
C HIS A 192 -15.30 7.44 2.05
N LYS A 193 -14.79 7.57 3.28
CA LYS A 193 -15.10 6.68 4.42
C LYS A 193 -16.61 6.43 4.61
N LYS A 194 -17.41 7.50 4.51
CA LYS A 194 -18.88 7.48 4.61
C LYS A 194 -19.60 6.58 3.58
N LEU A 195 -18.96 6.25 2.45
CA LEU A 195 -19.56 5.47 1.36
C LEU A 195 -19.02 4.04 1.25
N ARG A 196 -18.07 3.63 2.08
CA ARG A 196 -17.42 2.31 1.99
C ARG A 196 -18.41 1.14 2.13
N THR A 197 -19.46 1.29 2.92
CA THR A 197 -20.52 0.27 3.11
C THR A 197 -21.50 0.17 1.93
N LYS A 198 -21.43 1.08 0.95
CA LYS A 198 -22.39 1.18 -0.17
C LYS A 198 -21.97 0.40 -1.42
N ARG A 199 -20.92 -0.43 -1.34
CA ARG A 199 -20.42 -1.26 -2.45
C ARG A 199 -20.08 -0.44 -3.72
N LEU A 200 -19.54 0.76 -3.53
CA LEU A 200 -19.16 1.64 -4.64
C LEU A 200 -17.90 1.13 -5.38
N ALA A 201 -16.96 0.50 -4.66
CA ALA A 201 -15.73 -0.05 -5.24
C ALA A 201 -15.98 -1.04 -6.41
N PRO A 202 -16.88 -2.05 -6.30
CA PRO A 202 -17.28 -2.87 -7.44
C PRO A 202 -17.77 -2.10 -8.67
N VAL A 203 -18.48 -0.99 -8.48
CA VAL A 203 -19.01 -0.17 -9.59
C VAL A 203 -17.89 0.61 -10.26
N LEU A 204 -16.96 1.17 -9.48
CA LEU A 204 -15.73 1.83 -9.96
C LEU A 204 -14.87 0.86 -10.78
N ILE A 205 -14.65 -0.36 -10.28
CA ILE A 205 -13.87 -1.38 -10.97
C ILE A 205 -14.53 -1.73 -12.31
N LYS A 206 -15.85 -1.94 -12.34
CA LYS A 206 -16.57 -2.20 -13.60
C LYS A 206 -16.46 -1.05 -14.60
N GLU A 207 -16.55 0.19 -14.15
CA GLU A 207 -16.45 1.34 -15.04
C GLU A 207 -15.04 1.52 -15.59
N ILE A 208 -13.98 1.40 -14.77
CA ILE A 208 -12.61 1.48 -15.30
C ILE A 208 -12.32 0.30 -16.25
N THR A 209 -12.77 -0.92 -15.94
CA THR A 209 -12.66 -2.06 -16.86
C THR A 209 -13.35 -1.79 -18.19
N ARG A 210 -14.53 -1.17 -18.19
CA ARG A 210 -15.23 -0.78 -19.43
C ARG A 210 -14.40 0.21 -20.26
N ARG A 211 -13.84 1.25 -19.63
CA ARG A 211 -13.01 2.27 -20.31
C ARG A 211 -11.71 1.68 -20.85
N VAL A 212 -11.09 0.75 -20.11
CA VAL A 212 -9.90 0.01 -20.55
C VAL A 212 -10.24 -0.89 -21.76
N ASN A 213 -11.34 -1.64 -21.69
CA ASN A 213 -11.80 -2.51 -22.79
C ASN A 213 -12.18 -1.73 -24.05
N LEU A 214 -12.74 -0.51 -23.91
CA LEU A 214 -13.02 0.37 -25.05
C LEU A 214 -11.77 0.81 -25.82
N ARG A 215 -10.60 0.72 -25.18
CA ARG A 215 -9.28 0.97 -25.79
C ARG A 215 -8.65 -0.31 -26.37
N ASN A 216 -9.42 -1.41 -26.45
CA ASN A 216 -8.97 -2.73 -26.87
C ASN A 216 -7.85 -3.32 -25.98
N ILE A 217 -7.87 -3.01 -24.68
CA ILE A 217 -6.99 -3.59 -23.67
C ILE A 217 -7.84 -4.44 -22.74
N TRP A 218 -7.43 -5.68 -22.48
CA TRP A 218 -8.28 -6.68 -21.84
C TRP A 218 -7.71 -7.23 -20.54
N GLN A 219 -6.48 -6.87 -20.20
CA GLN A 219 -5.77 -7.30 -19.01
C GLN A 219 -5.39 -6.09 -18.15
N ALA A 220 -5.27 -6.35 -16.85
CA ALA A 220 -4.79 -5.34 -15.91
C ALA A 220 -3.89 -5.97 -14.86
N VAL A 221 -3.06 -5.14 -14.24
CA VAL A 221 -2.19 -5.52 -13.14
C VAL A 221 -2.50 -4.60 -11.96
N TYR A 222 -2.68 -5.17 -10.76
CA TYR A 222 -2.93 -4.40 -9.54
C TYR A 222 -2.32 -5.07 -8.30
N THR A 223 -1.94 -4.29 -7.29
CA THR A 223 -1.40 -4.79 -6.01
C THR A 223 -2.32 -4.44 -4.86
N ALA A 224 -2.44 -5.31 -3.86
CA ALA A 224 -3.16 -5.01 -2.62
C ALA A 224 -2.45 -5.52 -1.37
N GLY A 225 -2.62 -4.79 -0.25
CA GLY A 225 -2.18 -5.24 1.08
C GLY A 225 -3.11 -6.29 1.71
N VAL A 226 -4.28 -6.51 1.10
CA VAL A 226 -5.25 -7.53 1.49
C VAL A 226 -5.22 -8.70 0.49
N VAL A 227 -5.54 -9.90 0.97
CA VAL A 227 -5.64 -11.10 0.14
C VAL A 227 -6.98 -11.11 -0.62
N LEU A 228 -6.91 -11.23 -1.94
CA LEU A 228 -8.02 -11.38 -2.89
C LEU A 228 -7.83 -12.66 -3.72
N PRO A 229 -8.88 -13.21 -4.36
CA PRO A 229 -8.72 -14.32 -5.32
C PRO A 229 -8.06 -13.85 -6.64
N MET A 230 -6.97 -14.43 -7.13
CA MET A 230 -5.88 -15.13 -6.42
C MET A 230 -4.57 -14.37 -6.70
N PRO A 231 -3.69 -14.14 -5.72
CA PRO A 231 -2.42 -13.46 -5.96
C PRO A 231 -1.48 -14.33 -6.79
N VAL A 232 -0.76 -13.69 -7.72
CA VAL A 232 0.30 -14.34 -8.52
C VAL A 232 1.66 -14.29 -7.83
N ALA A 233 1.87 -13.33 -6.93
CA ALA A 233 3.07 -13.21 -6.11
C ALA A 233 2.76 -12.48 -4.79
N GLN A 234 3.58 -12.73 -3.77
CA GLN A 234 3.54 -12.08 -2.47
C GLN A 234 4.93 -11.60 -2.09
N CYS A 235 5.05 -10.34 -1.70
CA CYS A 235 6.30 -9.75 -1.21
C CYS A 235 6.09 -9.13 0.17
N ARG A 236 7.07 -9.28 1.06
CA ARG A 236 7.03 -8.68 2.40
C ARG A 236 7.70 -7.31 2.40
N TYR A 237 7.14 -6.37 3.16
CA TYR A 237 7.81 -5.10 3.45
C TYR A 237 8.95 -5.29 4.45
N PHE A 238 10.01 -4.52 4.22
CA PHE A 238 11.19 -4.42 5.05
C PHE A 238 11.51 -2.95 5.29
N HIS A 239 11.99 -2.63 6.49
CA HIS A 239 12.23 -1.26 6.92
C HIS A 239 13.65 -1.11 7.45
N ARG A 240 14.37 -0.10 6.94
CA ARG A 240 15.68 0.31 7.43
C ARG A 240 15.59 1.68 8.08
N SER A 241 15.83 1.71 9.39
CA SER A 241 15.77 2.97 10.14
C SER A 241 16.94 3.90 9.80
N LEU A 242 16.65 5.10 9.30
CA LEU A 242 17.63 6.15 9.03
C LEU A 242 17.66 7.20 10.17
N ASN A 243 16.54 7.37 10.87
CA ASN A 243 16.39 8.21 12.06
C ASN A 243 15.76 7.45 13.23
N PRO A 244 16.51 6.53 13.89
CA PRO A 244 15.94 5.66 14.92
C PRO A 244 15.28 6.41 16.08
N LYS A 245 15.81 7.59 16.44
CA LYS A 245 15.24 8.42 17.49
C LYS A 245 13.82 8.85 17.14
N LYS A 246 13.62 9.48 15.98
CA LYS A 246 12.31 9.92 15.53
C LYS A 246 11.35 8.75 15.35
N LEU A 247 11.80 7.65 14.71
CA LEU A 247 10.94 6.47 14.50
C LEU A 247 10.42 5.87 15.81
N ILE A 248 11.22 5.87 16.87
CA ILE A 248 10.80 5.38 18.18
C ILE A 248 9.89 6.39 18.88
N GLU A 249 10.18 7.69 18.79
CA GLU A 249 9.35 8.76 19.37
C GLU A 249 7.92 8.75 18.80
N VAL A 250 7.78 8.56 17.48
CA VAL A 250 6.45 8.53 16.82
C VAL A 250 5.78 7.15 16.84
N GLY A 251 6.39 6.15 17.49
CA GLY A 251 5.80 4.81 17.60
C GLY A 251 5.92 3.91 16.37
N PHE A 252 6.58 4.36 15.30
CA PHE A 252 6.83 3.56 14.08
C PHE A 252 7.69 2.32 14.39
N SER A 253 8.71 2.49 15.24
CA SER A 253 9.59 1.42 15.71
C SER A 253 9.57 1.34 17.23
N ARG A 254 9.88 0.15 17.78
CA ARG A 254 10.02 -0.03 19.23
C ARG A 254 11.48 -0.23 19.62
N LEU A 255 11.85 0.26 20.79
CA LEU A 255 13.16 -0.02 21.37
C LEU A 255 13.20 -1.48 21.81
N ALA A 256 14.13 -2.26 21.24
CA ALA A 256 14.24 -3.68 21.58
C ALA A 256 14.62 -3.88 23.06
N PRO A 257 14.21 -4.99 23.70
CA PRO A 257 14.57 -5.28 25.08
C PRO A 257 16.08 -5.21 25.28
N ARG A 258 16.53 -4.57 26.37
CA ARG A 258 17.96 -4.39 26.72
C ARG A 258 18.77 -3.52 25.74
N MET A 259 18.13 -2.79 24.83
CA MET A 259 18.77 -1.76 24.01
C MET A 259 18.55 -0.37 24.61
N THR A 260 19.51 0.53 24.42
CA THR A 260 19.35 1.96 24.71
C THR A 260 19.17 2.73 23.41
N MET A 261 18.59 3.94 23.49
CA MET A 261 18.46 4.83 22.33
C MET A 261 19.81 5.07 21.66
N THR A 262 20.84 5.44 22.44
CA THR A 262 22.20 5.67 21.95
C THR A 262 22.79 4.46 21.24
N ARG A 263 22.61 3.25 21.78
CA ARG A 263 23.09 2.01 21.15
C ARG A 263 22.36 1.73 19.84
N THR A 264 21.06 2.01 19.78
CA THR A 264 20.24 1.85 18.58
C THR A 264 20.65 2.82 17.48
N ILE A 265 20.87 4.11 17.83
CA ILE A 265 21.41 5.12 16.91
C ILE A 265 22.77 4.68 16.37
N LYS A 266 23.68 4.22 17.23
CA LYS A 266 25.01 3.73 16.82
C LYS A 266 24.92 2.51 15.91
N MET A 267 24.00 1.58 16.19
CA MET A 267 23.79 0.36 15.40
C MET A 267 23.36 0.67 13.97
N PHE A 268 22.51 1.69 13.79
CA PHE A 268 21.95 2.06 12.50
C PHE A 268 22.70 3.17 11.77
N LYS A 269 23.75 3.75 12.39
CA LYS A 269 24.60 4.78 11.79
C LYS A 269 25.12 4.34 10.42
N LEU A 270 25.04 5.26 9.46
CA LEU A 270 25.61 5.13 8.12
C LEU A 270 26.89 5.97 8.01
N PRO A 271 27.74 5.69 7.01
CA PRO A 271 28.85 6.57 6.64
C PRO A 271 28.38 7.98 6.22
N ASP A 272 29.28 8.96 6.32
CA ASP A 272 29.00 10.34 5.92
C ASP A 272 29.18 10.58 4.41
N THR A 273 29.92 9.71 3.73
CA THR A 273 30.17 9.76 2.27
C THR A 273 29.91 8.42 1.62
N THR A 274 29.56 8.47 0.34
CA THR A 274 29.45 7.30 -0.52
C THR A 274 30.84 6.69 -0.78
N SER A 275 30.87 5.41 -1.12
CA SER A 275 32.08 4.61 -1.25
C SER A 275 32.37 4.17 -2.69
N VAL A 276 31.33 4.01 -3.52
CA VAL A 276 31.43 3.56 -4.90
C VAL A 276 31.99 4.69 -5.79
N PRO A 277 33.15 4.49 -6.45
CA PRO A 277 33.70 5.47 -7.37
C PRO A 277 32.76 5.74 -8.55
N GLY A 278 32.60 7.01 -8.94
CA GLY A 278 31.72 7.39 -10.03
C GLY A 278 30.23 7.44 -9.69
N PHE A 279 29.85 7.18 -8.43
CA PHE A 279 28.47 7.31 -7.96
C PHE A 279 28.03 8.78 -7.96
N ARG A 280 27.02 9.10 -8.78
CA ARG A 280 26.50 10.47 -8.95
C ARG A 280 25.01 10.47 -9.28
N PRO A 281 24.29 11.60 -9.14
CA PRO A 281 22.92 11.72 -9.61
C PRO A 281 22.78 11.39 -11.10
N MET A 282 21.70 10.70 -11.46
CA MET A 282 21.33 10.42 -12.85
C MET A 282 20.98 11.72 -13.60
N GLN A 283 21.39 11.80 -14.85
CA GLN A 283 21.11 12.93 -15.73
C GLN A 283 20.38 12.47 -17.00
N LYS A 284 19.78 13.42 -17.74
CA LYS A 284 19.05 13.13 -18.99
C LYS A 284 19.90 12.39 -20.03
N LYS A 285 21.21 12.65 -20.09
CA LYS A 285 22.16 11.98 -20.99
C LYS A 285 22.32 10.48 -20.69
N ASP A 286 22.00 10.05 -19.47
CA ASP A 286 22.20 8.67 -19.01
C ASP A 286 21.00 7.76 -19.35
N VAL A 287 19.86 8.34 -19.74
CA VAL A 287 18.58 7.62 -19.97
C VAL A 287 18.74 6.41 -20.88
N ALA A 288 19.43 6.55 -22.01
CA ALA A 288 19.60 5.46 -22.96
C ALA A 288 20.40 4.28 -22.37
N GLN A 289 21.46 4.57 -21.60
CA GLN A 289 22.28 3.53 -20.97
C GLN A 289 21.54 2.87 -19.80
N VAL A 290 20.82 3.64 -18.99
CA VAL A 290 19.97 3.12 -17.90
C VAL A 290 18.84 2.25 -18.44
N THR A 291 18.24 2.63 -19.58
CA THR A 291 17.23 1.80 -20.26
C THR A 291 17.78 0.43 -20.64
N ALA A 292 18.96 0.39 -21.27
CA ALA A 292 19.59 -0.86 -21.66
C ALA A 292 19.97 -1.75 -20.46
N LEU A 293 20.49 -1.14 -19.37
CA LEU A 293 20.79 -1.85 -18.12
C LEU A 293 19.52 -2.45 -17.51
N LEU A 294 18.45 -1.66 -17.41
CA LEU A 294 17.19 -2.09 -16.83
C LEU A 294 16.54 -3.20 -17.65
N GLU A 295 16.50 -3.07 -18.97
CA GLU A 295 15.95 -4.09 -19.88
C GLU A 295 16.71 -5.43 -19.73
N THR A 296 18.05 -5.38 -19.70
CA THR A 296 18.90 -6.56 -19.51
C THR A 296 18.66 -7.21 -18.15
N TYR A 297 18.58 -6.41 -17.09
CA TYR A 297 18.33 -6.90 -15.73
C TYR A 297 16.94 -7.51 -15.57
N LEU A 298 15.90 -6.89 -16.13
CA LEU A 298 14.53 -7.37 -16.01
C LEU A 298 14.25 -8.64 -16.83
N ALA A 299 15.10 -8.98 -17.81
CA ALA A 299 14.96 -10.19 -18.61
C ALA A 299 14.99 -11.49 -17.78
N LYS A 300 15.59 -11.47 -16.58
CA LYS A 300 15.72 -12.66 -15.73
C LYS A 300 14.48 -13.04 -14.93
N PHE A 301 13.48 -12.15 -14.86
CA PHE A 301 12.28 -12.38 -14.08
C PHE A 301 11.08 -12.70 -14.98
N ASP A 302 10.08 -13.39 -14.43
CA ASP A 302 8.95 -13.89 -15.20
C ASP A 302 7.84 -12.85 -15.34
N LEU A 303 7.60 -12.04 -14.31
CA LEU A 303 6.59 -10.99 -14.36
C LEU A 303 7.28 -9.62 -14.30
N VAL A 304 7.32 -8.87 -15.41
CA VAL A 304 8.02 -7.57 -15.48
C VAL A 304 7.28 -6.58 -16.38
N GLN A 305 7.52 -5.29 -16.15
CA GLN A 305 7.11 -4.23 -17.07
C GLN A 305 8.24 -3.94 -18.06
N GLN A 306 7.89 -3.70 -19.33
CA GLN A 306 8.84 -3.19 -20.30
C GLN A 306 8.97 -1.67 -20.17
N PHE A 307 10.19 -1.19 -20.37
CA PHE A 307 10.54 0.21 -20.32
C PHE A 307 11.20 0.62 -21.63
N ASN A 308 10.67 1.65 -22.27
CA ASN A 308 11.40 2.36 -23.31
C ASN A 308 12.10 3.60 -22.72
N GLN A 309 12.80 4.37 -23.55
CA GLN A 309 13.52 5.56 -23.09
C GLN A 309 12.59 6.67 -22.55
N ASN A 310 11.38 6.81 -23.07
CA ASN A 310 10.40 7.75 -22.55
C ASN A 310 9.91 7.31 -21.16
N ASP A 311 9.70 6.00 -20.96
CA ASP A 311 9.37 5.46 -19.65
C ASP A 311 10.50 5.73 -18.65
N VAL A 312 11.74 5.38 -18.99
CA VAL A 312 12.90 5.62 -18.10
C VAL A 312 13.08 7.11 -17.81
N ALA A 313 12.93 7.97 -18.82
CA ALA A 313 12.98 9.42 -18.62
C ALA A 313 11.87 9.90 -17.67
N HIS A 314 10.68 9.33 -17.74
CA HIS A 314 9.57 9.74 -16.87
C HIS A 314 9.73 9.19 -15.44
N TRP A 315 10.00 7.90 -15.31
CA TRP A 315 9.96 7.16 -14.05
C TRP A 315 11.25 7.18 -13.26
N ILE A 316 12.41 7.37 -13.88
CA ILE A 316 13.72 7.19 -13.22
C ILE A 316 14.51 8.50 -13.16
N LEU A 317 14.30 9.47 -14.05
CA LEU A 317 15.01 10.75 -13.91
C LEU A 317 14.64 11.43 -12.57
N PRO A 318 15.63 11.93 -11.80
CA PRO A 318 15.38 12.57 -10.53
C PRO A 318 14.39 13.73 -10.64
N ARG A 319 13.42 13.77 -9.72
CA ARG A 319 12.45 14.84 -9.54
C ARG A 319 12.39 15.19 -8.07
N GLU A 320 12.67 16.44 -7.75
CA GLU A 320 12.68 16.94 -6.37
C GLU A 320 11.36 16.63 -5.65
N GLY A 321 11.47 16.05 -4.45
CA GLY A 321 10.31 15.67 -3.63
C GLY A 321 9.49 14.48 -4.15
N VAL A 322 9.96 13.78 -5.19
CA VAL A 322 9.25 12.65 -5.80
C VAL A 322 10.14 11.42 -5.95
N ILE A 323 11.28 11.55 -6.62
CA ILE A 323 12.19 10.43 -6.85
C ILE A 323 13.64 10.90 -6.93
N ASN A 324 14.53 10.14 -6.29
CA ASN A 324 15.96 10.23 -6.44
C ASN A 324 16.47 9.03 -7.23
N SER A 325 17.45 9.26 -8.09
CA SER A 325 18.13 8.21 -8.84
C SER A 325 19.59 8.56 -9.06
N TYR A 326 20.43 7.55 -8.92
CA TYR A 326 21.88 7.64 -8.98
C TYR A 326 22.42 6.60 -9.95
N VAL A 327 23.53 6.94 -10.59
CA VAL A 327 24.25 6.06 -11.51
C VAL A 327 25.69 5.93 -11.07
N VAL A 328 26.32 4.82 -11.44
CA VAL A 328 27.76 4.62 -11.36
C VAL A 328 28.32 4.81 -12.76
N GLU A 329 29.14 5.83 -12.94
CA GLU A 329 29.86 6.08 -14.19
C GLU A 329 31.28 5.54 -14.06
N ASN A 330 31.65 4.61 -14.93
CA ASN A 330 33.00 4.08 -15.00
C ASN A 330 34.00 5.23 -15.33
N PRO A 331 35.01 5.49 -14.48
CA PRO A 331 35.89 6.66 -14.65
C PRO A 331 36.70 6.69 -15.94
N ASP A 332 37.04 5.53 -16.51
CA ASP A 332 37.89 5.43 -17.69
C ASP A 332 37.08 5.46 -18.99
N THR A 333 35.93 4.80 -19.01
CA THR A 333 35.11 4.61 -20.22
C THR A 333 33.92 5.58 -20.30
N HIS A 334 33.59 6.28 -19.21
CA HIS A 334 32.40 7.13 -19.08
C HIS A 334 31.08 6.41 -19.34
N LYS A 335 31.07 5.08 -19.29
CA LYS A 335 29.86 4.26 -19.42
C LYS A 335 29.14 4.15 -18.08
N ILE A 336 27.82 4.14 -18.13
CA ILE A 336 26.99 3.83 -16.96
C ILE A 336 26.96 2.33 -16.77
N THR A 337 27.36 1.86 -15.60
CA THR A 337 27.48 0.44 -15.28
C THR A 337 26.40 -0.03 -14.30
N ASP A 338 25.96 0.84 -13.40
CA ASP A 338 25.03 0.52 -12.33
C ASP A 338 24.10 1.71 -12.09
N PHE A 339 22.91 1.45 -11.54
CA PHE A 339 22.04 2.52 -11.07
C PHE A 339 21.15 2.06 -9.92
N SER A 340 20.74 3.01 -9.08
CA SER A 340 19.79 2.80 -8.00
C SER A 340 18.80 3.95 -7.92
N SER A 341 17.60 3.66 -7.40
CA SER A 341 16.54 4.65 -7.32
C SER A 341 15.62 4.43 -6.12
N PHE A 342 15.07 5.52 -5.60
CA PHE A 342 14.05 5.48 -4.56
C PHE A 342 13.09 6.67 -4.68
N TYR A 343 11.81 6.43 -4.42
CA TYR A 343 10.79 7.47 -4.44
C TYR A 343 10.36 7.88 -3.03
N HIS A 344 9.74 9.05 -2.96
CA HIS A 344 9.37 9.73 -1.74
C HIS A 344 7.91 9.45 -1.45
N LEU A 345 7.62 8.94 -0.25
CA LEU A 345 6.24 8.76 0.19
C LEU A 345 6.16 9.09 1.68
N PRO A 346 6.03 10.38 2.02
CA PRO A 346 5.89 10.77 3.41
C PRO A 346 4.54 10.31 3.97
N SER A 347 4.49 10.18 5.29
CA SER A 347 3.26 9.95 6.03
C SER A 347 3.03 11.09 7.01
N THR A 348 1.78 11.52 7.15
CA THR A 348 1.36 12.39 8.25
C THR A 348 1.38 11.58 9.55
N VAL A 349 1.99 12.14 10.60
CA VAL A 349 1.97 11.60 11.97
C VAL A 349 0.78 12.23 12.69
N ILE A 350 -0.19 11.40 13.08
CA ILE A 350 -1.45 11.89 13.65
C ILE A 350 -1.30 12.11 15.15
N GLY A 351 -1.56 13.34 15.62
CA GLY A 351 -1.71 13.64 17.04
C GLY A 351 -0.42 13.65 17.87
N HIS A 352 0.76 13.79 17.24
CA HIS A 352 2.04 13.88 17.94
C HIS A 352 2.51 15.33 18.10
N GLU A 353 2.92 15.73 19.31
CA GLU A 353 3.21 17.14 19.65
C GLU A 353 4.42 17.75 18.91
N LYS A 354 5.41 16.92 18.55
CA LYS A 354 6.71 17.40 18.01
C LYS A 354 6.96 17.06 16.54
N HIS A 355 6.24 16.10 16.00
CA HIS A 355 6.50 15.53 14.67
C HIS A 355 5.17 15.43 13.95
N ASP A 356 5.05 16.10 12.81
CA ASP A 356 3.85 16.14 11.97
C ASP A 356 3.99 15.23 10.74
N LYS A 357 5.23 14.94 10.33
CA LYS A 357 5.55 14.10 9.17
C LYS A 357 6.62 13.07 9.47
N LEU A 358 6.48 11.91 8.83
CA LEU A 358 7.46 10.85 8.74
C LEU A 358 7.94 10.77 7.29
N ASN A 359 9.21 11.08 7.03
CA ASN A 359 9.77 11.03 5.68
C ASN A 359 10.22 9.60 5.38
N ALA A 360 9.48 8.89 4.53
CA ALA A 360 9.83 7.55 4.11
C ALA A 360 10.27 7.52 2.64
N ALA A 361 11.42 6.89 2.39
CA ALA A 361 11.91 6.55 1.07
C ALA A 361 11.51 5.10 0.74
N TYR A 362 11.19 4.82 -0.51
CA TYR A 362 10.87 3.47 -0.97
C TYR A 362 11.79 3.07 -2.11
N SER A 363 12.49 1.95 -1.94
CA SER A 363 13.33 1.34 -2.97
C SER A 363 12.52 1.12 -4.24
N PHE A 364 13.06 1.54 -5.38
CA PHE A 364 12.41 1.43 -6.68
C PHE A 364 13.16 0.40 -7.55
N TYR A 365 13.75 0.79 -8.67
CA TYR A 365 14.58 -0.09 -9.50
C TYR A 365 16.06 0.10 -9.16
N ASN A 366 16.77 -1.02 -8.97
CA ASN A 366 18.20 -1.04 -8.69
C ASN A 366 18.86 -2.12 -9.55
N VAL A 367 19.94 -1.75 -10.23
CA VAL A 367 20.70 -2.64 -11.12
C VAL A 367 22.17 -2.47 -10.82
N ALA A 368 22.81 -3.56 -10.39
CA ALA A 368 24.24 -3.64 -10.14
C ALA A 368 24.85 -4.68 -11.10
N THR A 369 25.86 -4.27 -11.87
CA THR A 369 26.61 -5.10 -12.82
C THR A 369 28.12 -5.06 -12.60
N SER A 370 28.66 -3.94 -12.10
CA SER A 370 30.10 -3.76 -11.90
C SER A 370 30.52 -3.72 -10.42
N VAL A 371 29.58 -3.43 -9.53
CA VAL A 371 29.77 -3.45 -8.07
C VAL A 371 28.80 -4.41 -7.39
N PRO A 372 29.08 -4.90 -6.19
CA PRO A 372 28.10 -5.66 -5.41
C PRO A 372 26.85 -4.84 -5.13
N LEU A 373 25.66 -5.44 -5.27
CA LEU A 373 24.39 -4.78 -4.97
C LEU A 373 24.34 -4.21 -3.54
N LEU A 374 24.98 -4.92 -2.60
CA LEU A 374 25.15 -4.47 -1.22
C LEU A 374 25.80 -3.09 -1.10
N GLU A 375 26.87 -2.83 -1.85
CA GLU A 375 27.62 -1.57 -1.82
C GLU A 375 26.82 -0.44 -2.47
N LEU A 376 26.21 -0.72 -3.63
CA LEU A 376 25.32 0.22 -4.32
C LEU A 376 24.17 0.67 -3.43
N MET A 377 23.52 -0.29 -2.75
CA MET A 377 22.41 0.02 -1.86
C MET A 377 22.86 0.69 -0.55
N ASN A 378 24.05 0.38 -0.04
CA ASN A 378 24.61 1.13 1.08
C ASN A 378 24.80 2.61 0.75
N ASP A 379 25.37 2.93 -0.41
CA ASP A 379 25.54 4.31 -0.87
C ASP A 379 24.19 5.00 -1.14
N THR A 380 23.21 4.25 -1.63
CA THR A 380 21.82 4.72 -1.78
C THR A 380 21.21 5.11 -0.43
N LEU A 381 21.42 4.32 0.62
CA LEU A 381 20.98 4.65 1.99
C LEU A 381 21.70 5.88 2.54
N VAL A 382 23.00 6.05 2.24
CA VAL A 382 23.75 7.26 2.62
C VAL A 382 23.11 8.49 1.99
N MET A 383 22.74 8.43 0.70
CA MET A 383 22.05 9.53 0.04
C MET A 383 20.66 9.79 0.60
N ALA A 384 19.86 8.76 0.83
CA ALA A 384 18.56 8.93 1.49
C ALA A 384 18.72 9.56 2.89
N LYS A 385 19.76 9.20 3.64
CA LYS A 385 20.03 9.83 4.93
C LYS A 385 20.40 11.31 4.83
N LYS A 386 21.15 11.70 3.79
CA LYS A 386 21.52 13.09 3.50
C LYS A 386 20.33 13.94 3.09
N ASP A 387 19.33 13.33 2.45
CA ASP A 387 18.08 13.98 2.06
C ASP A 387 17.01 13.92 3.18
N ASP A 388 17.46 13.78 4.44
CA ASP A 388 16.62 13.83 5.65
C ASP A 388 15.45 12.82 5.69
N PHE A 389 15.63 11.65 5.09
CA PHE A 389 14.71 10.52 5.28
C PHE A 389 14.87 9.89 6.67
N ASP A 390 13.72 9.46 7.23
CA ASP A 390 13.64 8.84 8.54
C ASP A 390 13.69 7.31 8.47
N VAL A 391 13.16 6.74 7.38
CA VAL A 391 13.11 5.31 7.12
C VAL A 391 13.24 5.04 5.62
N PHE A 392 13.90 3.93 5.28
CA PHE A 392 13.99 3.42 3.93
C PHE A 392 13.27 2.07 3.84
N ASN A 393 12.28 1.98 2.97
CA ASN A 393 11.42 0.82 2.79
C ASN A 393 11.83 0.05 1.54
N ALA A 394 11.77 -1.27 1.61
CA ALA A 394 12.02 -2.16 0.48
C ALA A 394 11.08 -3.36 0.56
N LEU A 395 10.79 -3.98 -0.58
CA LEU A 395 10.09 -5.26 -0.63
C LEU A 395 11.07 -6.41 -0.81
N SER A 396 10.70 -7.61 -0.35
CA SER A 396 11.35 -8.87 -0.76
C SER A 396 11.01 -9.22 -2.22
N LEU A 397 11.38 -8.32 -3.13
CA LEU A 397 11.16 -8.38 -4.57
C LEU A 397 12.52 -8.23 -5.25
N MET A 398 12.67 -8.78 -6.46
CA MET A 398 13.94 -8.79 -7.20
C MET A 398 15.06 -9.41 -6.35
N ASP A 399 16.29 -8.94 -6.50
CA ASP A 399 17.42 -9.39 -5.69
C ASP A 399 17.54 -8.67 -4.33
N ASN A 400 16.49 -7.97 -3.87
CA ASN A 400 16.61 -7.16 -2.65
C ASN A 400 17.06 -7.99 -1.43
N MET A 401 16.69 -9.27 -1.38
CA MET A 401 17.10 -10.20 -0.32
C MET A 401 18.62 -10.28 -0.11
N GLU A 402 19.43 -10.00 -1.15
CA GLU A 402 20.90 -9.98 -1.06
C GLU A 402 21.43 -8.92 -0.09
N PHE A 403 20.75 -7.78 0.04
CA PHE A 403 21.22 -6.67 0.89
C PHE A 403 20.39 -6.46 2.15
N LEU A 404 19.14 -6.92 2.21
CA LEU A 404 18.21 -6.58 3.29
C LEU A 404 18.79 -6.89 4.68
N LYS A 405 19.28 -8.12 4.89
CA LYS A 405 19.82 -8.54 6.19
C LYS A 405 21.11 -7.78 6.54
N GLU A 406 22.06 -7.74 5.61
CA GLU A 406 23.39 -7.14 5.80
C GLU A 406 23.30 -5.63 6.04
N LEU A 407 22.40 -4.95 5.34
CA LEU A 407 22.09 -3.54 5.56
C LEU A 407 21.09 -3.30 6.68
N LYS A 408 20.79 -4.29 7.53
CA LYS A 408 19.98 -4.16 8.76
C LYS A 408 18.54 -3.71 8.51
N PHE A 409 17.95 -4.12 7.41
CA PHE A 409 16.50 -4.02 7.23
C PHE A 409 15.81 -5.04 8.15
N GLY A 410 14.80 -4.58 8.89
CA GLY A 410 13.92 -5.44 9.68
C GLY A 410 12.67 -5.81 8.87
N PRO A 411 12.16 -7.04 8.98
CA PRO A 411 10.88 -7.41 8.37
C PRO A 411 9.75 -6.59 9.02
N GLY A 412 8.90 -6.00 8.19
CA GLY A 412 7.62 -5.42 8.60
C GLY A 412 6.53 -6.47 8.75
N ASP A 413 5.35 -6.01 9.14
CA ASP A 413 4.11 -6.79 9.26
C ASP A 413 3.23 -6.73 7.99
N GLY A 414 3.54 -5.83 7.07
CA GLY A 414 2.87 -5.68 5.78
C GLY A 414 3.37 -6.69 4.74
N ASP A 415 2.42 -7.32 4.05
CA ASP A 415 2.68 -8.03 2.78
C ASP A 415 2.00 -7.25 1.65
N LEU A 416 2.60 -7.30 0.46
CA LEU A 416 2.02 -6.80 -0.77
C LEU A 416 1.78 -7.96 -1.73
N MET A 417 0.54 -8.09 -2.16
CA MET A 417 0.08 -9.14 -3.06
C MET A 417 -0.08 -8.58 -4.47
N TYR A 418 0.39 -9.31 -5.47
CA TYR A 418 0.29 -8.94 -6.88
C TYR A 418 -0.81 -9.74 -7.57
N TYR A 419 -1.56 -9.10 -8.46
CA TYR A 419 -2.69 -9.71 -9.15
C TYR A 419 -2.70 -9.34 -10.63
N LEU A 420 -3.24 -10.26 -11.44
CA LEU A 420 -3.54 -10.03 -12.84
C LEU A 420 -5.06 -10.18 -13.06
N TYR A 421 -5.65 -9.22 -13.76
CA TYR A 421 -7.05 -9.27 -14.19
C TYR A 421 -7.12 -9.89 -15.58
N ASN A 422 -8.05 -10.83 -15.78
CA ASN A 422 -8.28 -11.54 -17.03
C ASN A 422 -7.02 -12.24 -17.59
N TRP A 423 -6.17 -12.72 -16.70
CA TRP A 423 -5.01 -13.54 -17.04
C TRP A 423 -4.79 -14.58 -15.96
N ARG A 424 -4.60 -15.83 -16.37
CA ARG A 424 -4.18 -16.93 -15.51
C ARG A 424 -2.73 -17.27 -15.83
N CYS A 425 -1.95 -17.59 -14.81
CA CYS A 425 -0.59 -18.07 -14.96
C CYS A 425 -0.17 -18.83 -13.70
N PRO A 426 0.87 -19.70 -13.78
CA PRO A 426 1.42 -20.31 -12.59
C PRO A 426 1.78 -19.27 -11.54
N PRO A 427 1.50 -19.53 -10.25
CA PRO A 427 1.97 -18.66 -9.17
C PRO A 427 3.50 -18.59 -9.23
N GLY A 428 4.04 -17.38 -9.05
CA GLY A 428 5.48 -17.20 -9.00
C GLY A 428 6.09 -18.05 -7.88
N THR A 429 7.20 -18.72 -8.16
CA THR A 429 7.94 -19.46 -7.14
C THR A 429 8.43 -18.49 -6.07
N THR A 430 8.15 -18.79 -4.79
CA THR A 430 8.48 -17.94 -3.64
C THR A 430 9.97 -17.62 -3.50
N ASP A 431 10.84 -18.40 -4.16
CA ASP A 431 12.30 -18.25 -4.10
C ASP A 431 12.92 -17.64 -5.37
N THR A 432 12.15 -17.37 -6.44
CA THR A 432 12.69 -16.76 -7.67
C THR A 432 11.55 -16.30 -8.59
N ASN A 433 11.67 -15.05 -9.08
CA ASN A 433 11.17 -14.62 -10.40
C ASN A 433 9.82 -13.90 -10.57
N ALA A 434 9.24 -13.29 -9.55
CA ALA A 434 8.37 -12.13 -9.82
C ALA A 434 9.19 -10.84 -9.59
N ALA A 435 9.50 -10.09 -10.65
CA ALA A 435 9.95 -8.70 -10.51
C ALA A 435 8.92 -7.78 -11.12
N LEU A 436 7.71 -7.83 -10.58
CA LEU A 436 6.81 -6.72 -10.82
C LEU A 436 7.01 -5.75 -9.67
N LEU A 437 7.72 -4.65 -9.92
CA LEU A 437 7.55 -3.47 -9.11
C LEU A 437 6.57 -2.60 -9.89
N MET A 438 5.31 -2.57 -9.45
CA MET A 438 4.40 -1.56 -10.00
C MET A 438 5.05 -0.21 -9.83
N ARG A 439 4.94 0.64 -10.86
CA ARG A 439 5.62 1.93 -10.93
C ARG A 439 5.29 2.84 -9.74
N CYS A 440 4.24 2.49 -8.98
CA CYS A 440 3.90 3.11 -7.71
C CYS A 440 3.39 2.06 -6.70
N LEU A 441 4.21 1.67 -5.71
CA LEU A 441 3.76 0.81 -4.58
C LEU A 441 2.96 1.65 -3.60
N SER A 442 1.75 2.02 -4.00
CA SER A 442 0.68 2.29 -3.05
C SER A 442 0.03 0.94 -2.75
N CYS A 443 -0.05 0.56 -1.48
CA CYS A 443 -0.92 -0.55 -1.09
C CYS A 443 -2.34 -0.20 -1.57
N PHE A 444 -2.98 -0.98 -2.47
CA PHE A 444 -4.45 -1.03 -2.40
C PHE A 444 -4.76 -1.59 -1.01
N GLN A 445 -5.08 -0.71 -0.06
CA GLN A 445 -5.93 -1.09 1.05
C GLN A 445 -7.34 -1.03 0.48
N MET A 446 -7.79 -2.11 -0.16
CA MET A 446 -9.21 -2.23 -0.44
C MET A 446 -9.87 -2.26 0.93
N ALA A 447 -10.56 -1.18 1.31
CA ALA A 447 -11.32 -1.09 2.54
C ALA A 447 -12.56 -2.02 2.48
N ILE A 448 -12.34 -3.32 2.28
CA ILE A 448 -13.27 -4.39 2.63
C ILE A 448 -13.05 -4.73 4.11
N THR A 449 -13.08 -3.72 4.96
CA THR A 449 -13.44 -3.93 6.36
C THR A 449 -14.88 -3.44 6.43
N LEU A 450 -15.82 -4.38 6.58
CA LEU A 450 -17.30 -4.24 6.64
C LEU A 450 -18.12 -4.85 5.48
N CYS A 451 -17.68 -5.94 4.87
CA CYS A 451 -18.63 -6.89 4.22
C CYS A 451 -18.75 -8.25 4.94
N SER A 452 -18.17 -8.40 6.13
CA SER A 452 -18.33 -9.57 6.99
C SER A 452 -19.00 -9.18 8.32
N LEU A 453 -20.28 -8.82 8.28
CA LEU A 453 -21.16 -8.99 9.44
C LEU A 453 -21.67 -10.43 9.42
N SER A 454 -20.85 -11.36 9.87
CA SER A 454 -21.32 -12.66 10.34
C SER A 454 -21.65 -12.55 11.82
N ARG A 455 -22.96 -12.38 12.09
CA ARG A 455 -23.69 -12.84 13.28
C ARG A 455 -22.98 -12.68 14.63
N LEU A 456 -23.25 -11.56 15.31
CA LEU A 456 -23.46 -11.59 16.75
C LEU A 456 -24.97 -11.62 16.99
N THR A 457 -25.48 -12.83 17.20
CA THR A 457 -26.82 -13.09 17.69
C THR A 457 -26.88 -12.84 19.19
N VAL A 458 -27.87 -12.01 19.56
CA VAL A 458 -28.75 -12.12 20.74
C VAL A 458 -28.16 -11.80 22.13
N SER A 459 -28.61 -10.66 22.65
CA SER A 459 -28.91 -10.29 24.06
C SER A 459 -28.58 -8.80 24.18
N THR A 460 -29.50 -7.84 24.14
CA THR A 460 -30.65 -7.62 25.02
C THR A 460 -31.59 -6.60 24.35
N PHE A 461 -32.85 -6.96 24.12
CA PHE A 461 -33.92 -6.01 23.79
C PHE A 461 -35.01 -6.20 24.83
N TYR A 462 -34.92 -5.47 25.94
CA TYR A 462 -36.03 -5.28 26.87
C TYR A 462 -35.92 -3.87 27.47
N SER A 463 -37.09 -3.22 27.55
CA SER A 463 -37.37 -1.91 28.13
C SER A 463 -37.06 -0.66 27.28
N SER A 464 -38.03 -0.25 26.48
CA SER A 464 -38.45 1.16 26.35
C SER A 464 -39.71 1.23 25.48
N LEU A 465 -40.83 0.78 26.04
CA LEU A 465 -42.18 1.02 25.53
C LEU A 465 -43.13 1.00 26.73
N SER A 466 -43.09 2.09 27.50
CA SER A 466 -44.17 2.50 28.40
C SER A 466 -43.93 3.96 28.78
N LYS A 467 -44.53 4.85 28.00
CA LYS A 467 -44.96 6.21 28.37
C LYS A 467 -45.77 6.80 27.21
N TYR A 468 -46.89 6.15 26.93
CA TYR A 468 -48.14 6.77 26.50
C TYR A 468 -49.25 5.91 27.12
N SER A 469 -50.06 6.56 27.95
CA SER A 469 -51.05 6.05 28.92
C SER A 469 -50.50 5.52 30.25
#